data_AF-A0A183CU48-F1
#
_entry.id   AF-A0A183CU48-F1
#
_cell.length_a   1.000
_cell.length_b   1.000
_cell.length_c   1.000
_cell.angle_alpha   90.00
_cell.angle_beta   90.00
_cell.angle_gamma   90.00
#
_symmetry.space_group_name_H-M   'P 1'
#
loop_
_entity.id
_entity.type
_entity.pdbx_description
1 polymer ?
#
loop_
_entity_poly.entity_id
_entity_poly.type
_entity_poly.pdbx_seq_one_letter_code
_entity_poly.pdbx_strand_id
1 'polypeptide(L)' 'MAARLGTRVSMVGMVGDDLFADENLRSIAQNGVDVSLVQQLAGQTTGTATITVSAD' A
#
# COMPACT_ATOMS: atom_id res chain seq x y z
N MET A 1 6.62 9.55 -4.36
CA MET A 1 7.14 10.56 -5.31
C MET A 1 8.24 10.01 -6.22
N ALA A 2 9.26 9.31 -5.71
CA ALA A 2 10.36 8.79 -6.54
C ALA A 2 9.90 7.92 -7.74
N ALA A 3 8.96 6.98 -7.54
CA ALA A 3 8.40 6.16 -8.62
C ALA A 3 7.74 7.01 -9.73
N ARG A 4 6.91 7.99 -9.32
CA ARG A 4 6.23 8.92 -10.22
C ARG A 4 7.19 9.86 -10.97
N LEU A 5 8.45 9.99 -10.51
CA LEU A 5 9.50 10.78 -11.15
C LEU A 5 10.44 9.92 -12.01
N GLY A 6 10.10 8.65 -12.27
CA GLY A 6 10.84 7.77 -13.18
C GLY A 6 11.91 6.90 -12.51
N THR A 7 12.05 6.96 -11.19
CA THR A 7 12.97 6.08 -10.45
C THR A 7 12.33 4.71 -10.20
N ARG A 8 13.12 3.63 -10.27
CA ARG A 8 12.68 2.31 -9.83
C ARG A 8 12.54 2.25 -8.31
N VAL A 9 11.36 1.89 -7.82
CA VAL A 9 11.04 1.81 -6.39
C VAL A 9 10.32 0.51 -6.12
N SER A 10 10.69 -0.17 -5.04
CA SER A 10 9.99 -1.34 -4.53
C SER A 10 9.49 -1.07 -3.11
N MET A 11 8.33 -1.63 -2.77
CA MET A 11 7.78 -1.63 -1.42
C MET A 11 8.02 -3.00 -0.78
N VAL A 12 8.50 -3.01 0.47
CA VAL A 12 8.71 -4.21 1.28
C VAL A 12 7.86 -4.09 2.53
N GLY A 13 7.06 -5.11 2.83
CA GLY A 13 6.17 -5.07 3.99
C GLY A 13 5.20 -6.25 4.05
N MET A 14 4.22 -6.14 4.95
CA MET A 14 3.15 -7.12 5.13
C MET A 14 1.80 -6.44 5.23
N VAL A 15 0.77 -7.08 4.69
CA VAL A 15 -0.64 -6.67 4.78
C VAL A 15 -1.51 -7.88 5.12
N GLY A 16 -2.79 -7.65 5.44
CA GLY A 16 -3.75 -8.73 5.65
C GLY A 16 -4.20 -9.39 4.34
N ASP A 17 -5.16 -10.30 4.43
CA ASP A 17 -5.85 -10.93 3.29
C ASP A 17 -7.26 -10.35 3.11
N ASP A 18 -7.37 -9.02 3.23
CA ASP A 18 -8.63 -8.27 3.18
C ASP A 18 -8.71 -7.27 2.01
N LEU A 19 -9.89 -6.68 1.81
CA LEU A 19 -10.13 -5.72 0.72
C LEU A 19 -9.18 -4.52 0.76
N PHE A 20 -8.76 -4.08 1.95
CA PHE A 20 -7.81 -2.98 2.09
C PHE A 20 -6.45 -3.34 1.51
N ALA A 21 -5.98 -4.57 1.71
CA ALA A 21 -4.73 -5.05 1.09
C ALA A 21 -4.82 -4.95 -0.43
N ASP A 22 -5.90 -5.46 -1.02
CA ASP A 22 -6.10 -5.49 -2.47
C ASP A 22 -6.14 -4.07 -3.08
N GLU A 23 -6.90 -3.16 -2.48
CA GLU A 23 -7.01 -1.79 -2.93
C GLU A 23 -5.69 -1.01 -2.80
N ASN A 24 -5.00 -1.18 -1.66
CA ASN A 24 -3.71 -0.54 -1.41
C ASN A 24 -2.64 -1.03 -2.39
N LEU A 25 -2.49 -2.35 -2.55
CA LEU A 25 -1.49 -2.93 -3.45
C LEU A 25 -1.75 -2.54 -4.91
N ARG A 26 -3.01 -2.55 -5.34
CA ARG A 26 -3.40 -2.08 -6.68
C ARG A 26 -3.04 -0.61 -6.88
N SER A 27 -3.41 0.26 -5.94
CA SER A 27 -3.14 1.70 -6.02
C SER A 27 -1.64 2.00 -6.04
N ILE A 28 -0.85 1.33 -5.18
CA ILE A 28 0.60 1.51 -5.11
C ILE A 28 1.27 1.04 -6.40
N ALA A 29 0.87 -0.13 -6.93
CA ALA A 29 1.36 -0.64 -8.20
C ALA A 29 1.03 0.29 -9.38
N GLN A 30 -0.19 0.83 -9.44
CA GLN A 30 -0.60 1.82 -10.46
C GLN A 30 0.24 3.10 -10.43
N ASN A 31 0.83 3.43 -9.28
CA ASN A 31 1.74 4.57 -9.12
C ASN A 31 3.21 4.24 -9.48
N GLY A 32 3.47 3.08 -10.08
CA GLY A 32 4.78 2.68 -10.59
C GLY A 32 5.72 2.07 -9.54
N VAL A 33 5.19 1.64 -8.39
CA VAL A 33 5.96 0.98 -7.34
C VAL A 33 5.81 -0.54 -7.50
N ASP A 34 6.93 -1.26 -7.49
CA ASP A 34 6.93 -2.73 -7.44
C ASP A 34 6.51 -3.21 -6.04
N VAL A 35 5.47 -4.03 -5.98
CA VAL A 35 4.89 -4.57 -4.74
C VAL A 35 5.14 -6.08 -4.57
N SER A 36 5.96 -6.68 -5.44
CA SER A 36 6.25 -8.14 -5.40
C SER A 36 6.89 -8.61 -4.09
N LEU A 37 7.47 -7.69 -3.30
CA LEU A 37 8.08 -7.95 -1.99
C LEU A 37 7.13 -7.67 -0.81
N VAL A 38 5.84 -7.45 -1.07
CA VAL A 38 4.81 -7.35 -0.03
C VAL A 38 4.13 -8.70 0.17
N GLN A 39 4.12 -9.19 1.39
CA GLN A 39 3.46 -10.45 1.75
C GLN A 39 2.06 -10.20 2.29
N GLN A 40 1.06 -10.94 1.78
CA GLN A 40 -0.26 -11.02 2.41
C GLN A 40 -0.26 -12.13 3.46
N LEU A 41 -0.73 -11.82 4.67
CA LEU A 41 -0.81 -12.76 5.78
C LEU A 41 -2.24 -13.27 5.93
N ALA A 42 -2.43 -14.58 5.77
CA ALA A 42 -3.75 -15.20 5.86
C ALA A 42 -4.36 -15.06 7.27
N GLY A 43 -5.65 -14.73 7.34
CA GLY A 43 -6.39 -14.55 8.59
C GLY A 43 -5.98 -13.31 9.39
N GLN A 44 -5.34 -12.33 8.76
CA GLN A 44 -4.95 -11.07 9.38
C GLN A 44 -5.60 -9.90 8.65
N THR A 45 -5.87 -8.83 9.39
CA THR A 45 -6.38 -7.58 8.80
C THR A 45 -5.23 -6.62 8.48
N THR A 46 -5.37 -5.85 7.40
CA THR A 46 -4.47 -4.77 7.05
C THR A 46 -4.53 -3.66 8.09
N GLY A 47 -3.37 -3.14 8.50
CA GLY A 47 -3.29 -2.03 9.44
C GLY A 47 -3.93 -0.76 8.87
N THR A 48 -4.72 -0.05 9.67
CA THR A 48 -5.41 1.18 9.27
C THR A 48 -5.04 2.33 10.21
N ALA A 49 -5.12 3.56 9.70
CA ALA A 49 -4.96 4.77 10.48
C ALA A 49 -5.99 5.81 10.03
N THR A 50 -6.70 6.41 10.99
CA THR A 50 -7.70 7.45 10.72
C THR A 50 -7.08 8.82 10.93
N ILE A 51 -7.17 9.69 9.93
CA ILE A 51 -6.76 11.09 10.02
C ILE A 51 -8.01 11.97 9.95
N THR A 52 -8.27 12.74 11.00
CA THR A 52 -9.37 13.72 11.05
C THR A 52 -8.86 15.10 10.62
N VAL A 53 -9.59 15.79 9.76
CA VAL A 53 -9.27 17.15 9.29
C VAL A 53 -10.41 18.08 9.69
N SER A 54 -10.11 19.14 10.44
CA SER A 54 -11.03 20.26 10.70
C SER A 54 -10.77 21.39 9.71
N ALA A 55 -11.80 22.21 9.49
CA ALA A 55 -11.75 23.26 8.48
C ALA A 55 -10.92 24.49 8.87
N ASP A 56 -10.75 24.76 10.18
CA ASP A 56 -10.30 26.04 10.78
C ASP A 56 -10.35 27.26 9.84
#